data_AF-A0A2E2SEW2-F1
#
_entry.id   AF-A0A2E2SEW2-F1
#
_cell.length_a   1.000
_cell.length_b   1.000
_cell.length_c   1.000
_cell.angle_alpha   90.00
_cell.angle_beta   90.00
_cell.angle_gamma   90.00
#
_symmetry.space_group_name_H-M   'P 1'
#
loop_
_entity.id
_entity.type
_entity.pdbx_description
1 polymer ?
#
loop_
_entity_poly.entity_id
_entity_poly.type
_entity_poly.pdbx_seq_one_letter_code
_entity_poly.pdbx_strand_id
1 'polypeptide(L)' 'MRNFKKVMALLPFIVSMYFLYFLEKAEIWSPEMPHRDKITIVILILGMGISFYLLSAIKKK' A
#
# COMPACT_ATOMS: atom_id res chain seq x y z
N MET A 1 -16.38 -18.20 4.70
CA MET A 1 -14.93 -17.83 4.56
C MET A 1 -14.54 -17.08 3.28
N ARG A 2 -15.37 -16.95 2.23
CA ARG A 2 -14.99 -16.28 0.96
C ARG A 2 -14.71 -14.77 1.08
N ASN A 3 -15.33 -14.10 2.05
CA ASN A 3 -15.14 -12.66 2.28
C ASN A 3 -13.81 -12.35 2.98
N PHE A 4 -13.34 -13.24 3.87
CA PHE A 4 -12.08 -13.06 4.60
C PHE A 4 -10.88 -12.95 3.66
N LYS A 5 -10.83 -13.81 2.62
CA LYS A 5 -9.77 -13.76 1.60
C LYS A 5 -9.74 -12.43 0.84
N LYS A 6 -10.91 -11.84 0.57
CA LYS A 6 -11.01 -10.52 -0.09
C LYS A 6 -10.51 -9.40 0.81
N VAL A 7 -10.81 -9.45 2.10
CA VAL A 7 -10.29 -8.49 3.10
C VAL A 7 -8.77 -8.62 3.22
N MET A 8 -8.24 -9.84 3.21
CA MET A 8 -6.79 -10.05 3.21
C MET A 8 -6.11 -9.51 1.94
N ALA A 9 -6.80 -9.47 0.80
CA ALA A 9 -6.27 -8.86 -0.41
C ALA A 9 -6.10 -7.34 -0.31
N LEU A 10 -6.69 -6.67 0.68
CA LEU A 10 -6.49 -5.24 0.95
C LEU A 10 -5.32 -4.95 1.89
N LEU A 11 -4.76 -5.97 2.54
CA LEU A 11 -3.61 -5.82 3.43
C LEU A 11 -2.40 -5.12 2.77
N PRO A 12 -2.01 -5.40 1.52
CA PRO A 12 -0.85 -4.74 0.91
C PRO A 12 -1.01 -3.23 0.83
N PHE A 13 -2.22 -2.73 0.58
CA PHE A 13 -2.50 -1.30 0.56
C PHE A 13 -2.38 -0.68 1.96
N ILE A 14 -2.92 -1.34 2.98
CA ILE A 14 -2.80 -0.89 4.38
C ILE A 14 -1.32 -0.89 4.83
N VAL A 15 -0.56 -1.91 4.43
CA VAL A 15 0.89 -1.98 4.70
C VAL A 15 1.64 -0.83 4.05
N SER A 16 1.31 -0.46 2.80
CA SER A 16 1.90 0.73 2.16
C SER A 16 1.63 2.02 2.95
N MET A 17 0.41 2.20 3.46
CA MET A 17 0.10 3.37 4.30
C MET A 17 0.90 3.37 5.61
N TYR A 18 1.01 2.21 6.28
CA TYR A 18 1.78 2.09 7.51
C TYR A 18 3.29 2.28 7.27
N PHE A 19 3.80 1.82 6.14
CA PHE A 19 5.19 2.00 5.76
C PHE A 19 5.52 3.49 5.56
N LEU A 20 4.65 4.23 4.86
CA LEU A 20 4.79 5.68 4.72
C LEU A 20 4.71 6.41 6.06
N TYR A 21 3.77 6.01 6.92
CA TYR A 21 3.65 6.56 8.27
C TYR A 21 4.91 6.31 9.11
N PHE A 22 5.49 5.11 9.01
CA PHE A 22 6.74 4.77 9.71
C PHE A 22 7.91 5.61 9.20
N LEU A 23 8.01 5.81 7.88
CA LEU A 23 9.05 6.65 7.27
C LEU A 23 8.93 8.12 7.70
N GLU A 24 7.70 8.62 7.83
CA GLU A 24 7.43 9.96 8.34
C GLU A 24 7.82 10.07 9.82
N LYS A 25 7.44 9.10 10.65
CA LYS A 25 7.79 9.05 12.07
C LYS A 25 9.31 8.93 12.31
N ALA A 26 10.01 8.25 11.42
CA ALA A 26 11.47 8.10 11.50
C ALA A 26 12.23 9.38 11.09
N GLU A 27 11.53 10.48 10.76
CA GLU A 27 12.09 11.73 10.22
C GLU A 27 12.85 11.58 8.90
N ILE A 28 12.85 10.37 8.31
CA ILE A 28 13.42 10.09 6.99
C ILE A 28 12.58 10.75 5.89
N TRP A 29 11.30 11.04 6.15
CA TRP A 29 10.33 11.57 5.19
C TRP A 29 9.81 12.95 5.58
N SER A 30 10.72 13.89 5.84
CA SER A 30 10.38 15.28 6.19
C SER A 30 9.61 15.99 5.06
N PRO A 31 8.58 16.81 5.37
CA PRO A 31 7.76 17.52 4.37
C PRO A 31 8.55 18.46 3.45
N GLU A 32 9.77 18.84 3.83
CA GLU A 32 10.65 19.71 3.05
C GLU A 32 11.41 18.97 1.93
N MET A 33 11.37 17.63 1.90
CA MET A 33 12.09 16.86 0.88
C MET A 33 11.46 17.02 -0.51
N PRO A 34 12.23 17.48 -1.52
CA PRO A 34 11.73 17.58 -2.88
C PRO A 34 11.38 16.18 -3.41
N HIS A 35 10.21 16.07 -4.05
CA HIS A 35 9.65 14.83 -4.63
C HIS A 35 9.05 13.80 -3.66
N ARG A 36 8.92 14.10 -2.36
CA ARG A 36 8.21 13.28 -1.37
C ARG A 36 6.87 12.74 -1.90
N ASP A 37 6.04 13.63 -2.43
CA ASP A 37 4.69 13.29 -2.87
C ASP A 37 4.69 12.30 -4.05
N LYS A 38 5.66 12.42 -4.95
CA LYS A 38 5.81 11.49 -6.08
C LYS A 38 6.11 10.08 -5.58
N ILE A 39 7.02 9.95 -4.61
CA ILE A 39 7.40 8.65 -4.05
C ILE A 39 6.25 8.06 -3.22
N THR A 40 5.55 8.89 -2.45
CA THR A 40 4.31 8.50 -1.74
C THR A 40 3.26 7.93 -2.70
N ILE A 41 3.01 8.63 -3.82
CA ILE A 41 2.07 8.18 -4.84
C ILE A 41 2.51 6.83 -5.42
N VAL A 42 3.79 6.65 -5.74
CA VAL A 42 4.32 5.38 -6.26
C VAL A 42 4.11 4.25 -5.26
N ILE A 43 4.41 4.45 -3.97
CA ILE A 43 4.25 3.43 -2.93
C ILE A 43 2.77 3.02 -2.75
N LEU A 44 1.85 3.99 -2.81
CA LEU A 44 0.41 3.73 -2.73
C LEU A 44 -0.12 3.01 -3.96
N ILE A 45 0.28 3.43 -5.17
CA ILE A 45 -0.10 2.76 -6.42
C ILE A 45 0.40 1.33 -6.44
N LEU A 46 1.63 1.07 -5.98
CA LEU A 46 2.16 -0.28 -5.86
C LEU A 46 1.36 -1.12 -4.86
N GLY A 47 1.07 -0.60 -3.66
CA GLY A 47 0.26 -1.31 -2.66
C GLY A 47 -1.15 -1.62 -3.16
N MET A 48 -1.77 -0.68 -3.88
CA MET A 48 -3.09 -0.84 -4.48
C MET A 48 -3.05 -1.84 -5.65
N GLY A 49 -2.02 -1.77 -6.50
CA GLY A 49 -1.81 -2.70 -7.61
C GLY A 49 -1.63 -4.14 -7.14
N ILE A 50 -0.83 -4.36 -6.10
CA ILE A 50 -0.66 -5.68 -5.47
C ILE A 50 -1.99 -6.16 -4.88
N SER A 51 -2.76 -5.26 -4.25
CA SER A 51 -4.07 -5.58 -3.69
C SER A 51 -5.07 -6.04 -4.76
N PHE A 52 -5.11 -5.34 -5.90
CA PHE A 52 -5.94 -5.75 -7.04
C PHE A 52 -5.45 -7.02 -7.72
N TYR A 53 -4.14 -7.22 -7.81
CA TYR A 53 -3.56 -8.45 -8.33
C TYR A 53 -3.97 -9.66 -7.48
N LEU A 54 -3.84 -9.56 -6.15
CA LEU A 54 -4.28 -10.60 -5.21
C LEU A 54 -5.79 -10.83 -5.27
N LEU A 55 -6.59 -9.76 -5.35
CA LEU A 55 -8.03 -9.86 -5.49
C LEU A 55 -8.43 -10.58 -6.79
N SER A 56 -7.73 -10.27 -7.89
CA SER A 56 -7.90 -10.94 -9.18
C SER A 56 -7.53 -12.43 -9.11
N ALA A 57 -6.40 -12.77 -8.48
CA ALA A 57 -5.97 -14.15 -8.28
C ALA A 57 -6.98 -14.97 -7.45
N ILE A 58 -7.59 -14.36 -6.43
CA ILE A 58 -8.63 -14.99 -5.60
C ILE A 58 -9.94 -15.17 -6.38
N LYS A 59 -10.25 -14.26 -7.31
CA LYS A 59 -11.48 -14.31 -8.13
C LYS A 59 -11.34 -15.27 -9.32
N LYS A 60 -10.13 -15.49 -9.82
CA LYS A 60 -9.83 -16.43 -10.92
C LYS A 60 -9.78 -17.89 -10.47
N LYS A 61 -9.70 -18.14 -9.15
CA LYS A 61 -9.88 -19.45 -8.50
C LYS A 61 -11.35 -19.70 -8.18
#